data_AF-A0A939ILS5-F1
#
_entry.id   AF-A0A939ILS5-F1
#
_cell.length_a   1.000
_cell.length_b   1.000
_cell.length_c   1.000
_cell.angle_alpha   90.00
_cell.angle_beta   90.00
_cell.angle_gamma   90.00
#
_symmetry.space_group_name_H-M   'P 1'
#
loop_
_entity.id
_entity.type
_entity.pdbx_description
1 polymer ?
#
loop_
_entity_poly.entity_id
_entity_poly.type
_entity_poly.pdbx_seq_one_letter_code
_entity_poly.pdbx_strand_id
1 'polypeptide(L)' 'MESFFHSLKAELIRGRVFCSATELRYALAGYINNYDNRTRLHSGIGYHPPYRI' A
#
# COMPACT_ATOMS: atom_id res chain seq x y z
N MET A 1 11.73 -0.05 11.70
CA MET A 1 11.09 0.88 10.75
C MET A 1 10.49 0.03 9.65
N GLU A 2 9.17 0.09 9.46
CA GLU A 2 8.52 -0.63 8.36
C GLU A 2 8.78 0.10 7.03
N SER A 3 8.98 -0.65 5.94
CA SER A 3 9.26 -0.07 4.62
C SER A 3 8.04 -0.16 3.72
N PHE A 4 7.57 1.00 3.27
CA PHE A 4 6.46 1.10 2.32
C PHE A 4 6.65 0.19 1.09
N PHE A 5 7.83 0.23 0.45
CA PHE A 5 8.08 -0.56 -0.75
C PHE A 5 8.18 -2.06 -0.49
N HIS A 6 8.62 -2.48 0.71
CA HIS A 6 8.62 -3.89 1.06
C HIS A 6 7.20 -4.42 1.18
N SER A 7 6.35 -3.70 1.93
CA SER A 7 4.93 -4.02 2.12
C SER A 7 4.15 -3.97 0.81
N LEU A 8 4.30 -2.91 0.01
CA LEU A 8 3.69 -2.78 -1.32
C LEU A 8 4.03 -3.99 -2.21
N LYS A 9 5.31 -4.39 -2.25
CA LYS A 9 5.72 -5.54 -3.07
C LYS A 9 5.11 -6.84 -2.56
N ALA A 10 5.09 -7.05 -1.25
CA ALA A 10 4.56 -8.28 -0.65
C ALA A 10 3.04 -8.40 -0.78
N GLU A 11 2.31 -7.30 -0.58
CA GLU A 11 0.85 -7.29 -0.45
C GLU A 11 0.14 -7.04 -1.80
N LEU A 12 0.68 -6.14 -2.65
CA LEU A 12 0.06 -5.78 -3.93
C LEU A 12 0.71 -6.46 -5.14
N ILE A 13 2.04 -6.53 -5.19
CA ILE A 13 2.76 -6.91 -6.42
C ILE A 13 3.02 -8.42 -6.50
N ARG A 14 3.38 -9.07 -5.40
CA ARG A 14 3.83 -10.46 -5.39
C ARG A 14 2.72 -11.40 -5.89
N GLY A 15 3.05 -12.21 -6.90
CA GLY A 15 2.13 -13.18 -7.50
C GLY A 15 1.04 -12.57 -8.39
N ARG A 16 1.10 -11.27 -8.67
CA ARG A 16 0.19 -10.59 -9.61
C ARG A 16 0.90 -10.23 -10.90
N VAL A 17 0.18 -10.33 -12.00
CA VAL A 17 0.59 -9.83 -13.32
C VAL A 17 -0.44 -8.77 -13.71
N PHE A 18 0.05 -7.60 -14.11
CA PHE A 18 -0.78 -6.53 -14.64
C PHE A 18 -0.62 -6.49 -16.15
N CYS A 19 -1.72 -6.54 -16.88
CA CYS A 19 -1.73 -6.57 -18.34
C CYS A 19 -1.49 -5.18 -18.95
N SER A 20 -1.60 -4.12 -18.14
CA SER A 20 -1.32 -2.75 -18.59
C SER A 20 -0.83 -1.84 -17.46
N ALA A 21 -0.14 -0.77 -17.83
CA ALA A 21 0.23 0.29 -16.90
C ALA A 21 -0.99 0.98 -16.27
N THR A 22 -2.11 1.07 -16.99
CA THR A 22 -3.35 1.66 -16.47
C THR A 22 -3.93 0.80 -15.35
N GLU A 23 -3.96 -0.52 -15.52
CA GLU A 23 -4.38 -1.46 -14.49
C GLU A 23 -3.49 -1.37 -13.24
N LEU A 24 -2.17 -1.38 -13.43
CA LEU A 24 -1.21 -1.20 -12.33
C LEU A 24 -1.43 0.13 -11.59
N ARG A 25 -1.63 1.24 -12.31
CA ARG A 25 -1.90 2.56 -11.71
C ARG A 25 -3.18 2.56 -10.90
N TYR A 26 -4.24 1.92 -11.37
CA TYR A 26 -5.50 1.82 -10.64
C TYR A 26 -5.34 0.98 -9.36
N ALA A 27 -4.67 -0.17 -9.46
CA ALA A 27 -4.38 -1.02 -8.30
C ALA A 27 -3.51 -0.30 -7.26
N LEU A 28 -2.50 0.46 -7.71
CA LEU A 28 -1.65 1.26 -6.85
C LEU A 28 -2.43 2.38 -6.16
N ALA A 29 -3.29 3.10 -6.90
CA ALA A 29 -4.13 4.15 -6.33
C ALA A 29 -5.08 3.59 -5.26
N GLY A 30 -5.71 2.44 -5.51
CA GLY A 30 -6.55 1.77 -4.52
C GLY A 30 -5.76 1.33 -3.28
N TYR A 31 -4.60 0.71 -3.48
CA TYR A 31 -3.73 0.29 -2.38
C TYR A 31 -3.32 1.47 -1.50
N ILE A 32 -2.81 2.55 -2.09
CA ILE A 32 -2.34 3.71 -1.33
C ILE A 32 -3.50 4.41 -0.61
N ASN A 33 -4.58 4.74 -1.32
CA ASN A 33 -5.64 5.58 -0.76
C ASN A 33 -6.55 4.84 0.22
N ASN A 34 -6.91 3.59 -0.08
CA ASN A 34 -7.92 2.86 0.69
C ASN A 34 -7.30 1.93 1.72
N TYR A 35 -6.11 1.39 1.45
CA TYR A 35 -5.48 0.42 2.35
C TYR A 35 -4.33 1.05 3.15
N ASP A 36 -3.26 1.47 2.50
CA ASP A 36 -2.04 1.94 3.18
C ASP A 36 -2.30 3.18 4.05
N ASN A 37 -2.93 4.20 3.48
CA ASN A 37 -3.22 5.46 4.18
C ASN A 37 -4.36 5.36 5.20
N ARG A 38 -5.35 4.48 4.97
CA ARG A 38 -6.61 4.50 5.72
C ARG A 38 -6.82 3.34 6.68
N THR A 39 -6.18 2.20 6.43
CA THR A 39 -6.47 0.96 7.14
C THR A 39 -5.22 0.39 7.81
N ARG A 40 -4.08 0.41 7.11
CA ARG A 40 -2.84 -0.21 7.56
C ARG A 40 -2.26 0.55 8.77
N LEU A 41 -1.84 -0.18 9.80
CA LEU A 41 -1.21 0.41 10.99
C LEU A 41 0.30 0.42 10.78
N HIS A 42 0.92 1.59 10.96
CA HIS A 42 2.35 1.74 10.72
C HIS A 42 3.09 1.89 12.04
N SER A 43 4.05 1.01 12.29
CA SER A 43 4.82 1.00 13.55
C SER A 43 5.62 2.30 13.77
N GLY A 44 5.97 3.01 12.69
CA GLY A 44 6.70 4.28 12.73
C GLY A 44 5.88 5.46 13.26
N ILE A 45 4.55 5.33 13.30
CA ILE A 45 3.62 6.38 13.76
C ILE A 45 2.73 5.87 14.90
N GLY A 46 3.31 5.02 15.75
CA GLY A 46 2.65 4.52 16.94
C GLY A 46 1.46 3.59 16.64
N TYR A 47 1.54 2.81 15.55
CA TYR A 47 0.49 1.90 15.12
C TYR A 47 -0.84 2.60 14.78
N HIS A 48 -0.74 3.79 14.20
CA HIS A 48 -1.88 4.47 13.58
C HIS A 48 -1.81 4.34 12.06
N PRO A 49 -2.94 4.48 11.36
CA PRO A 49 -2.94 4.68 9.93
C PRO A 49 -2.58 6.14 9.58
N PRO A 50 -1.90 6.42 8.46
CA PRO A 50 -1.37 7.75 8.13
C PRO A 50 -2.41 8.87 8.08
N TYR A 51 -3.68 8.57 7.75
CA TYR A 51 -4.73 9.60 7.74
C TYR A 51 -5.14 10.12 9.13
N ARG A 52 -4.69 9.46 10.21
CA ARG A 52 -5.06 9.77 11.60
C ARG A 52 -4.06 10.69 12.29
N ILE A 53 -2.95 11.03 11.62
CA ILE A 53 -1.85 11.85 12.14
C ILE A 53 -1.73 13.17 11.39
#